data_AF-A0A6J0Z986-F1
#
_entry.id   AF-A0A6J0Z986-F1
#
_cell.length_a   1.000
_cell.length_b   1.000
_cell.length_c   1.000
_cell.angle_alpha   90.00
_cell.angle_beta   90.00
_cell.angle_gamma   90.00
#
_symmetry.space_group_name_H-M   'P 1'
#
loop_
_entity.id
_entity.type
_entity.pdbx_description
1 polymer ?
#
loop_
_entity_poly.entity_id
_entity_poly.type
_entity_poly.pdbx_seq_one_letter_code
_entity_poly.pdbx_strand_id
1 'polypeptide(L)'
;MMKGALLLLALLVTRELTFETREAEACPVFYGVLTSVSLALPPPLLNSTLDLVEATDAEKVALQKARDCFAESGLVNRLNHLRIQLSIIFSKDCTGYKLSSVVNTASGLGLSVTSLVT
;
A
#
# COMPACT_ATOMS: atom_id res chain seq x y z
N MET A 1 -14.01 38.27 3.04
CA MET A 1 -13.54 37.72 1.75
C MET A 1 -13.11 36.23 1.86
N MET A 2 -13.86 35.35 2.55
CA MET A 2 -13.47 33.93 2.74
C MET A 2 -14.49 32.90 2.22
N LYS A 3 -15.62 33.38 1.67
CA LYS A 3 -16.72 32.51 1.20
C LYS A 3 -16.30 31.56 0.08
N GLY A 4 -15.40 31.98 -0.81
CA GLY A 4 -14.88 31.14 -1.89
C GLY A 4 -13.98 30.00 -1.40
N ALA A 5 -13.09 30.27 -0.43
CA ALA A 5 -12.21 29.25 0.14
C ALA A 5 -13.00 28.20 0.94
N LEU A 6 -14.03 28.62 1.69
CA LEU A 6 -14.90 27.70 2.41
C LEU A 6 -15.75 26.83 1.48
N LEU A 7 -16.20 27.37 0.34
CA LEU A 7 -16.93 26.61 -0.67
C LEU A 7 -16.02 25.57 -1.33
N LEU A 8 -14.79 25.94 -1.71
CA LEU A 8 -13.80 25.00 -2.25
C LEU A 8 -13.46 23.89 -1.26
N LEU A 9 -13.26 24.23 0.02
CA LEU A 9 -13.04 23.24 1.08
C LEU A 9 -14.26 22.33 1.26
N ALA A 10 -15.47 22.87 1.26
CA ALA A 10 -16.69 22.08 1.36
C ALA A 10 -16.83 21.10 0.19
N LEU A 11 -16.53 21.55 -1.04
CA LEU A 11 -16.57 20.71 -2.24
C LEU A 11 -15.45 19.65 -2.27
N LEU A 12 -14.27 19.94 -1.70
CA LEU A 12 -13.20 18.95 -1.51
C LEU A 12 -13.56 17.89 -0.45
N VAL A 13 -14.13 18.33 0.68
CA VAL A 13 -14.53 17.43 1.78
C VAL A 13 -15.73 16.56 1.40
N THR A 14 -16.67 17.10 0.62
CA THR A 14 -17.83 16.36 0.09
C THR A 14 -17.50 15.52 -1.15
N ARG A 15 -16.23 15.57 -1.62
CA ARG A 15 -15.72 14.88 -2.83
C ARG A 15 -16.38 15.30 -4.16
N GLU A 16 -17.14 16.40 -4.18
CA GLU A 16 -17.74 16.96 -5.40
C GLU A 16 -16.72 17.68 -6.29
N LEU A 17 -15.67 18.26 -5.71
CA LEU A 17 -14.44 18.65 -6.41
C LEU A 17 -13.38 17.56 -6.20
N THR A 18 -13.65 16.36 -6.68
CA THR A 18 -12.59 15.37 -6.83
C THR A 18 -11.73 15.81 -8.00
N PHE A 19 -10.44 16.07 -7.76
CA PHE A 19 -9.48 16.20 -8.85
C PHE A 19 -9.59 14.94 -9.71
N GLU A 20 -9.60 15.11 -11.03
CA GLU A 20 -9.51 14.00 -11.95
C GLU A 20 -8.18 13.27 -11.72
N THR A 21 -8.18 12.32 -10.79
CA THR A 21 -7.15 11.29 -10.73
C THR A 21 -7.55 10.20 -11.71
N ARG A 22 -7.82 10.60 -12.97
CA ARG A 22 -7.85 9.65 -14.08
C ARG A 22 -6.47 9.04 -14.10
N GLU A 23 -6.41 7.79 -13.63
CA GLU A 23 -5.19 7.00 -13.63
C GLU A 23 -4.10 7.50 -12.69
N ALA A 24 -4.42 7.71 -11.41
CA ALA A 24 -3.41 7.45 -10.40
C ALA A 24 -3.18 5.93 -10.39
N GLU A 25 -2.37 5.46 -11.34
CA GLU A 25 -1.78 4.13 -11.33
C GLU A 25 -1.27 3.92 -9.90
N ALA A 26 -1.86 2.94 -9.21
CA ALA A 26 -1.60 2.69 -7.80
C ALA A 26 -0.09 2.69 -7.56
N CYS A 27 0.43 3.66 -6.80
CA CYS A 27 1.85 3.95 -6.65
C CYS A 27 2.67 2.66 -6.48
N PRO A 28 3.29 2.12 -7.55
CA PRO A 28 3.79 0.74 -7.53
C PRO A 28 4.90 0.57 -6.50
N VAL A 29 5.73 1.61 -6.33
CA VAL A 29 6.79 1.66 -5.33
C VAL A 29 6.20 1.60 -3.92
N PHE A 30 5.15 2.38 -3.62
CA PHE A 30 4.50 2.35 -2.31
C PHE A 30 4.00 0.95 -1.96
N TYR A 31 3.29 0.30 -2.88
CA TYR A 31 2.79 -1.06 -2.65
C TYR A 31 3.91 -2.10 -2.58
N GLY A 32 5.00 -1.93 -3.33
CA GLY A 32 6.20 -2.76 -3.23
C GLY A 32 6.86 -2.68 -1.85
N VAL A 33 7.06 -1.47 -1.33
CA VAL A 33 7.61 -1.24 0.02
C VAL A 33 6.66 -1.79 1.09
N LEU A 34 5.37 -1.44 1.00
CA LEU A 34 4.34 -1.88 1.94
C LEU A 34 4.28 -3.40 2.04
N THR A 35 4.27 -4.09 0.89
CA THR A 35 4.23 -5.56 0.83
C THR A 35 5.51 -6.17 1.39
N SER A 36 6.68 -5.62 1.04
CA SER A 36 7.98 -6.11 1.50
C SER A 36 8.13 -6.02 3.02
N VAL A 37 7.68 -4.90 3.61
CA VAL A 37 7.67 -4.69 5.06
C VAL A 37 6.67 -5.62 5.74
N SER A 38 5.42 -5.63 5.27
CA SER A 38 4.30 -6.32 5.94
C SER A 38 4.43 -7.84 5.92
N LEU A 39 4.96 -8.40 4.83
CA LEU A 39 5.22 -9.84 4.72
C LEU A 39 6.60 -10.22 5.25
N ALA A 40 7.40 -9.24 5.67
CA ALA A 40 8.79 -9.40 6.04
C ALA A 40 9.61 -10.16 4.97
N LEU A 41 9.44 -9.74 3.71
CA LEU A 41 10.20 -10.28 2.59
C LEU A 41 11.71 -10.10 2.79
N PRO A 42 12.56 -10.85 2.06
CA PRO A 42 13.99 -10.75 2.21
C PRO A 42 14.50 -9.30 2.05
N PRO A 43 15.46 -8.84 2.89
CA PRO A 43 16.01 -7.48 2.82
C PRO A 43 16.42 -7.00 1.42
N PRO A 44 17.01 -7.85 0.54
CA PRO A 44 17.34 -7.42 -0.81
C PRO A 44 16.14 -6.93 -1.62
N LEU A 45 14.95 -7.51 -1.43
CA LEU A 45 13.76 -7.12 -2.17
C LEU A 45 13.22 -5.75 -1.72
N LEU A 46 13.27 -5.48 -0.41
CA LEU A 46 12.96 -4.16 0.14
C LEU A 46 13.95 -3.12 -0.38
N ASN A 47 15.25 -3.41 -0.32
CA ASN A 47 16.29 -2.49 -0.78
C ASN A 47 16.18 -2.20 -2.27
N SER A 48 15.98 -3.21 -3.12
CA SER A 48 15.79 -3.00 -4.56
C SER A 48 14.57 -2.12 -4.87
N THR A 49 13.51 -2.19 -4.06
CA THR A 49 12.35 -1.30 -4.23
C THR A 49 12.67 0.13 -3.80
N LEU A 50 13.49 0.30 -2.76
CA LEU A 50 13.91 1.60 -2.25
C LEU A 50 14.96 2.28 -3.13
N ASP A 51 15.76 1.51 -3.85
CA ASP A 51 16.70 2.02 -4.85
C ASP A 51 15.98 2.70 -6.01
N LEU A 52 14.73 2.30 -6.34
CA LEU A 52 13.92 2.94 -7.38
C LEU A 52 13.55 4.40 -7.07
N VAL A 53 13.63 4.80 -5.81
CA VAL A 53 13.34 6.16 -5.33
C VAL A 53 14.56 6.81 -4.69
N GLU A 54 15.75 6.27 -4.95
CA GLU A 54 17.02 6.81 -4.46
C GLU A 54 17.03 7.02 -2.93
N ALA A 55 16.39 6.09 -2.19
CA ALA A 55 16.30 6.21 -0.74
C ALA A 55 17.70 6.24 -0.10
N THR A 56 17.86 7.13 0.87
CA THR A 56 19.07 7.28 1.68
C THR A 56 19.32 6.04 2.55
N ASP A 57 20.56 5.86 2.99
CA ASP A 57 20.92 4.76 3.90
C ASP A 57 20.10 4.82 5.21
N ALA A 58 19.82 6.02 5.70
CA ALA A 58 19.01 6.22 6.89
C ALA A 58 17.55 5.76 6.69
N GLU A 59 16.95 6.04 5.53
CA GLU A 59 15.60 5.58 5.17
C GLU A 59 15.53 4.07 5.00
N LYS A 60 16.54 3.46 4.37
CA LYS A 60 16.67 2.00 4.25
C LYS A 60 16.74 1.34 5.63
N VAL A 61 17.57 1.87 6.53
CA VAL A 61 17.66 1.37 7.91
C VAL A 61 16.33 1.50 8.65
N ALA A 62 15.62 2.62 8.50
CA ALA A 62 14.32 2.82 9.14
C ALA A 62 13.28 1.80 8.66
N LEU A 63 13.18 1.58 7.35
CA LEU A 63 12.24 0.61 6.78
C LEU A 63 12.63 -0.84 7.06
N GLN A 64 13.93 -1.14 7.16
CA GLN A 64 14.41 -2.44 7.59
C GLN A 64 13.97 -2.75 9.03
N LYS A 65 14.07 -1.77 9.95
CA LYS A 65 13.55 -1.93 11.32
C LYS A 65 12.05 -2.19 11.35
N ALA A 66 11.27 -1.49 10.54
CA ALA A 66 9.83 -1.74 10.43
C ALA A 66 9.53 -3.16 9.93
N ARG A 67 10.29 -3.62 8.92
CA ARG A 67 10.21 -4.99 8.39
C ARG A 67 10.59 -6.03 9.45
N ASP A 68 11.60 -5.76 10.28
CA ASP A 68 12.01 -6.67 11.34
C ASP A 68 10.94 -6.82 12.42
N CYS A 69 10.20 -5.76 12.76
CA CYS A 69 9.02 -5.87 13.63
C CYS A 69 7.97 -6.85 13.09
N PHE A 70 7.72 -6.85 11.78
CA PHE A 70 6.83 -7.83 11.16
C PHE A 70 7.41 -9.25 11.18
N ALA A 71 8.73 -9.39 10.98
CA ALA A 71 9.41 -10.68 11.06
C ALA A 71 9.26 -11.32 12.46
N GLU A 72 9.43 -10.51 13.51
CA GLU A 72 9.30 -10.92 14.91
C GLU A 72 7.86 -11.23 15.32
N SER A 73 6.85 -10.61 14.67
CA SER A 73 5.44 -10.78 15.01
C SER A 73 4.84 -12.16 14.66
N GLY A 74 5.56 -13.00 13.92
CA GLY A 74 5.09 -14.32 13.48
C GLY A 74 4.22 -14.30 12.21
N LEU A 75 3.98 -15.48 11.63
CA LEU A 75 3.29 -15.60 10.33
C LEU A 75 1.81 -15.20 10.39
N VAL A 76 1.09 -15.60 11.44
CA VAL A 76 -0.35 -15.33 11.57
C VAL A 76 -0.64 -13.83 11.63
N ASN A 77 0.15 -13.07 12.39
CA ASN A 77 -0.01 -11.62 12.48
C ASN A 77 0.27 -10.92 11.15
N ARG A 78 1.30 -11.35 10.41
CA ARG A 78 1.59 -10.84 9.06
C ARG A 78 0.44 -11.07 8.09
N LEU A 79 -0.14 -12.27 8.08
CA LEU A 79 -1.29 -12.58 7.22
C LEU A 79 -2.54 -11.79 7.60
N ASN A 80 -2.80 -11.61 8.89
CA ASN A 80 -3.91 -10.77 9.35
C ASN A 80 -3.70 -9.29 8.97
N HIS A 81 -2.47 -8.79 9.09
CA HIS A 81 -2.14 -7.43 8.65
C HIS A 81 -2.36 -7.25 7.14
N LEU A 82 -1.92 -8.22 6.32
CA LEU A 82 -2.17 -8.21 4.89
C LEU A 82 -3.68 -8.15 4.57
N ARG A 83 -4.50 -8.95 5.26
CA ARG A 83 -5.97 -8.91 5.09
C ARG A 83 -6.56 -7.54 5.39
N ILE A 84 -6.11 -6.89 6.46
CA ILE A 84 -6.54 -5.53 6.83
C ILE A 84 -6.14 -4.54 5.73
N GLN A 85 -4.89 -4.59 5.26
CA GLN A 85 -4.43 -3.72 4.18
C GLN A 85 -5.25 -3.89 2.90
N LEU A 86 -5.48 -5.13 2.46
CA LEU A 86 -6.30 -5.40 1.27
C LEU A 86 -7.74 -4.90 1.46
N SER A 87 -8.31 -5.04 2.66
CA SER A 87 -9.65 -4.53 2.95
C SER A 87 -9.75 -3.01 2.84
N ILE A 88 -8.70 -2.28 3.21
CA ILE A 88 -8.61 -0.83 3.05
C ILE A 88 -8.45 -0.47 1.58
N ILE A 89 -7.48 -1.09 0.90
CA ILE A 89 -7.17 -0.84 -0.52
C ILE A 89 -8.39 -1.08 -1.41
N PHE A 90 -9.17 -2.13 -1.13
CA PHE A 90 -10.37 -2.50 -1.88
C PHE A 90 -11.67 -1.98 -1.25
N SER A 91 -11.60 -1.11 -0.24
CA SER A 91 -12.78 -0.47 0.33
C SER A 91 -13.46 0.44 -0.71
N LYS A 92 -14.76 0.71 -0.53
CA LYS A 92 -15.53 1.61 -1.42
C LYS A 92 -14.93 3.03 -1.50
N ASP A 93 -14.23 3.45 -0.45
CA ASP A 93 -13.53 4.73 -0.39
C ASP A 93 -12.26 4.77 -1.25
N CYS A 94 -11.63 3.62 -1.50
CA CYS A 94 -10.38 3.50 -2.26
C CYS A 94 -10.56 2.89 -3.67
N THR A 95 -11.67 2.18 -3.94
CA THR A 95 -11.92 1.49 -5.23
C THR A 95 -12.21 2.42 -6.41
N GLY A 96 -12.40 3.73 -6.17
CA GLY A 96 -12.44 4.75 -7.23
C GLY A 96 -11.11 4.90 -7.99
N TYR A 97 -10.01 4.42 -7.40
CA TYR A 97 -8.69 4.34 -8.03
C TYR A 97 -8.52 2.93 -8.62
N LYS A 98 -8.69 2.79 -9.93
CA LYS A 98 -8.61 1.49 -10.65
C LYS A 98 -7.21 0.87 -10.49
N LEU A 99 -7.05 -0.04 -9.52
CA LEU A 99 -5.90 -0.94 -9.41
C LEU A 99 -6.01 -2.06 -10.46
N SER A 100 -5.82 -1.76 -11.74
CA SER A 100 -5.69 -2.82 -12.76
C SER A 100 -4.47 -3.72 -12.51
N SER A 101 -3.42 -3.19 -11.88
CA SER A 101 -2.16 -3.90 -11.63
C SER A 101 -2.17 -4.78 -10.35
N VAL A 102 -2.73 -4.30 -9.23
CA VAL A 102 -2.67 -5.05 -7.95
C VAL A 102 -3.70 -6.17 -7.86
N VAL A 103 -4.82 -6.12 -8.59
CA VAL A 103 -5.79 -7.22 -8.58
C VAL A 103 -5.17 -8.51 -9.13
N ASN A 104 -4.29 -8.42 -10.15
CA ASN A 104 -3.58 -9.60 -10.67
C ASN A 104 -2.55 -10.14 -9.67
N THR A 105 -1.80 -9.27 -9.00
CA THR A 105 -0.79 -9.68 -8.01
C THR A 105 -1.41 -10.20 -6.72
N ALA A 106 -2.46 -9.55 -6.21
CA ALA A 106 -3.18 -9.96 -5.00
C ALA A 106 -4.01 -11.22 -5.21
N SER A 107 -4.61 -11.41 -6.40
CA SER A 107 -5.29 -12.67 -6.74
C SER A 107 -4.28 -13.81 -6.88
N GLY A 108 -3.10 -13.55 -7.49
CA GLY A 108 -2.01 -14.53 -7.58
C GLY A 108 -1.44 -14.94 -6.22
N LEU A 109 -1.20 -13.97 -5.32
CA LEU A 109 -0.73 -14.25 -3.95
C LEU A 109 -1.83 -14.89 -3.08
N GLY A 110 -3.08 -14.46 -3.23
CA GLY A 110 -4.23 -15.03 -2.52
C GLY A 110 -4.45 -16.51 -2.85
N LEU A 111 -4.34 -16.87 -4.13
CA LEU A 111 -4.40 -18.27 -4.60
C LEU A 111 -3.18 -19.09 -4.14
N SER A 112 -2.00 -18.48 -4.06
CA SER A 112 -0.77 -19.16 -3.61
C SER A 112 -0.79 -19.48 -2.11
N VAL A 113 -1.34 -18.58 -1.29
CA VAL A 113 -1.40 -18.76 0.17
C VAL A 113 -2.52 -19.74 0.57
N THR A 114 -3.63 -19.84 -0.17
CA THR A 114 -4.66 -20.85 0.09
C THR A 114 -4.17 -22.28 -0.15
N SER A 115 -3.28 -22.49 -1.13
CA SER A 115 -2.70 -23.82 -1.40
C SER A 115 -1.63 -24.26 -0.40
N LEU A 116 -1.13 -23.35 0.46
CA LEU A 116 -0.19 -23.71 1.52
C LEU A 116 -0.88 -24.11 2.84
N VAL A 117 -2.21 -23.98 2.91
CA VAL A 117 -3.03 -24.19 4.12
C VAL A 117 -4.07 -25.32 3.91
N THR A 118 -4.00 -26.04 2.80
CA THR A 118 -4.72 -27.31 2.52
C THR A 118 -3.72 -28.41 2.23
#